data_AF-A0A7W9HN17-F1
#
_entry.id   AF-A0A7W9HN17-F1
#
_cell.length_a   1.000
_cell.length_b   1.000
_cell.length_c   1.000
_cell.angle_alpha   90.00
_cell.angle_beta   90.00
_cell.angle_gamma   90.00
#
_symmetry.space_group_name_H-M   'P 1'
#
loop_
_entity.id
_entity.type
_entity.pdbx_description
1 polymer ?
#
loop_
_entity_poly.entity_id
_entity_poly.type
_entity_poly.pdbx_seq_one_letter_code
_entity_poly.pdbx_strand_id
1 'polypeptide(L)'
;MISDALSRAFSLLDQDMLGYLDAVEQLTDEHQTDEDTILTVARTEVPRLIAALRGTLGNHQADILGLCLGCAPTWIDGRFTRTPWPCPVIDAAHTYLKDPDSIYPDLGQRSR
;
A
#
# COMPACT_ATOMS: atom_id res chain seq x y z
N MET A 1 -1.09 5.24 -25.71
CA MET A 1 0.33 4.97 -25.41
C MET A 1 0.76 5.94 -24.33
N ILE A 2 1.28 5.43 -23.22
CA ILE A 2 1.92 6.24 -22.18
C ILE A 2 3.27 6.69 -22.74
N SER A 3 3.67 7.96 -22.56
CA SER A 3 4.99 8.43 -23.02
C SER A 3 6.11 7.73 -22.24
N ASP A 4 7.28 7.56 -22.85
CA ASP A 4 8.45 6.96 -22.19
C ASP A 4 8.81 7.67 -20.87
N ALA A 5 8.66 9.00 -20.83
CA ALA A 5 8.90 9.80 -19.62
C ALA A 5 7.92 9.42 -18.48
N LEU A 6 6.64 9.24 -18.80
CA LEU A 6 5.61 8.85 -17.83
C LEU A 6 5.80 7.40 -17.36
N SER A 7 6.16 6.48 -18.28
CA SER A 7 6.50 5.11 -17.90
C SER A 7 7.68 5.08 -16.92
N ARG A 8 8.73 5.86 -17.19
CA ARG A 8 9.90 5.96 -16.32
C ARG A 8 9.54 6.55 -14.95
N ALA A 9 8.70 7.58 -14.92
CA ALA A 9 8.24 8.18 -13.67
C ALA A 9 7.50 7.17 -12.78
N PHE A 10 6.63 6.34 -13.38
CA PHE A 10 5.95 5.28 -12.64
C PHE A 10 6.91 4.23 -12.08
N SER A 11 7.89 3.78 -12.88
CA SER A 11 8.90 2.82 -12.38
C SER A 11 9.75 3.38 -11.24
N LEU A 12 10.13 4.67 -11.29
CA LEU A 12 10.89 5.30 -10.22
C LEU A 12 10.08 5.44 -8.93
N LEU A 13 8.80 5.80 -9.04
CA LEU A 13 7.91 5.85 -7.87
C LEU A 13 7.75 4.47 -7.23
N ASP A 14 7.54 3.44 -8.06
CA ASP A 14 7.40 2.05 -7.59
C ASP A 14 8.67 1.58 -6.85
N GLN A 15 9.85 1.83 -7.44
CA GLN A 15 11.14 1.52 -6.82
C GLN A 15 11.37 2.26 -5.50
N ASP A 16 11.00 3.54 -5.43
CA ASP A 16 11.18 4.34 -4.21
C ASP A 16 10.26 3.84 -3.09
N MET A 17 8.99 3.56 -3.39
CA MET A 17 8.05 3.04 -2.40
C MET A 17 8.44 1.64 -1.92
N LEU A 18 8.76 0.72 -2.82
CA LEU A 18 9.15 -0.65 -2.45
C LEU A 18 10.49 -0.64 -1.71
N GLY A 19 11.46 0.15 -2.18
CA GLY A 19 12.76 0.29 -1.52
C GLY A 19 12.65 0.87 -0.11
N TYR A 20 11.71 1.79 0.15
CA TYR A 20 11.42 2.26 1.51
C TYR A 20 10.89 1.14 2.39
N LEU A 21 9.95 0.32 1.91
CA LEU A 21 9.39 -0.79 2.66
C LEU A 21 10.45 -1.87 2.96
N ASP A 22 11.25 -2.24 1.97
CA ASP A 22 12.35 -3.20 2.12
C ASP A 22 13.38 -2.71 3.17
N ALA A 23 13.69 -1.41 3.16
CA ALA A 23 14.60 -0.82 4.15
C ALA A 23 14.03 -0.86 5.57
N VAL A 24 12.74 -0.59 5.75
CA VAL A 24 12.08 -0.71 7.06
C VAL A 24 12.09 -2.17 7.52
N GLU A 25 11.73 -3.11 6.65
CA GLU A 25 11.74 -4.54 6.95
C GLU A 25 13.14 -5.01 7.39
N GLN A 26 14.18 -4.64 6.63
CA GLN A 26 15.56 -4.99 6.94
C GLN A 26 16.01 -4.44 8.31
N LEU A 27 15.67 -3.19 8.64
CA LEU A 27 16.02 -2.59 9.93
C LEU A 27 15.24 -3.18 11.11
N THR A 28 14.17 -3.92 10.85
CA THR A 28 13.38 -4.63 11.87
C THR A 28 13.71 -6.12 11.98
N ASP A 29 14.65 -6.64 11.18
CA ASP A 29 15.09 -8.03 11.29
C ASP A 29 15.89 -8.27 12.58
N GLU A 30 15.26 -8.97 13.53
CA GLU A 30 15.78 -9.32 14.85
C GLU A 30 17.10 -10.12 14.79
N HIS A 31 17.41 -10.78 13.68
CA HIS A 31 18.64 -11.55 13.52
C HIS A 31 19.86 -10.67 13.16
N GLN A 32 19.61 -9.45 12.67
CA GLN A 32 20.64 -8.60 12.08
C GLN A 32 20.79 -7.25 12.79
N THR A 33 19.86 -6.90 13.66
CA THR A 33 19.73 -5.54 14.22
C THR A 33 19.58 -5.56 15.74
N ASP A 34 20.22 -4.60 16.42
CA ASP A 34 20.10 -4.46 17.87
C ASP A 34 18.72 -3.92 18.29
N GLU A 35 18.33 -4.20 19.53
CA GLU A 35 17.00 -3.85 20.08
C GLU A 35 16.74 -2.34 20.12
N ASP A 36 17.76 -1.51 20.34
CA ASP A 36 17.62 -0.05 20.37
C ASP A 36 17.32 0.52 18.97
N THR A 37 17.95 -0.05 17.93
CA THR A 37 17.67 0.27 16.53
C THR A 37 16.26 -0.17 16.15
N ILE A 38 15.84 -1.39 16.50
CA ILE A 38 14.47 -1.88 16.25
C ILE A 38 13.44 -0.97 16.92
N LEU A 39 13.66 -0.60 18.18
CA LEU A 39 12.77 0.29 18.93
C LEU A 39 12.70 1.69 18.30
N THR A 40 13.82 2.18 17.78
CA THR A 40 13.87 3.47 17.08
C THR A 40 13.03 3.42 15.80
N VAL A 41 13.21 2.38 14.98
CA VAL A 41 12.43 2.19 13.75
C VAL A 41 10.95 2.00 14.04
N ALA A 42 10.60 1.21 15.07
CA ALA A 42 9.21 1.06 15.50
C ALA A 42 8.59 2.42 15.91
N ARG A 43 9.35 3.29 16.56
CA ARG A 43 8.86 4.61 16.99
C ARG A 43 8.77 5.63 15.86
N THR A 44 9.55 5.49 14.80
CA THR A 44 9.57 6.47 13.68
C THR A 44 8.77 6.00 12.48
N GLU A 45 8.94 4.75 12.05
CA GLU A 45 8.40 4.24 10.79
C GLU A 45 6.99 3.67 10.93
N VAL A 46 6.64 2.99 12.03
CA VAL A 46 5.26 2.52 12.24
C VAL A 46 4.25 3.66 12.22
N PRO A 47 4.46 4.82 12.90
CA PRO A 47 3.55 5.95 12.79
C PRO A 47 3.45 6.53 11.38
N ARG A 48 4.55 6.53 10.61
CA ARG A 48 4.56 6.99 9.21
C ARG A 48 3.76 6.08 8.31
N LEU A 49 3.95 4.77 8.42
CA LEU A 49 3.18 3.76 7.69
C LEU A 49 1.68 3.83 8.03
N ILE A 50 1.34 3.99 9.32
CA ILE A 50 -0.04 4.22 9.75
C ILE A 50 -0.60 5.52 9.14
N ALA A 51 0.17 6.60 9.12
CA ALA A 51 -0.25 7.86 8.52
C ALA A 51 -0.47 7.74 7.01
N ALA A 52 0.42 7.04 6.30
CA ALA A 52 0.28 6.75 4.88
C ALA A 52 -0.99 5.94 4.60
N LEU A 53 -1.22 4.85 5.33
CA LEU A 53 -2.42 4.03 5.19
C LEU A 53 -3.68 4.83 5.51
N ARG A 54 -3.70 5.60 6.61
CA ARG A 54 -4.82 6.48 6.95
C ARG A 54 -5.08 7.54 5.87
N GLY A 55 -4.03 8.10 5.27
CA GLY A 55 -4.15 9.03 4.15
C GLY A 55 -4.80 8.37 2.93
N THR A 56 -4.33 7.17 2.57
CA THR A 56 -4.91 6.38 1.47
C THR A 56 -6.38 6.04 1.74
N LEU A 57 -6.70 5.51 2.92
CA LEU A 57 -8.08 5.20 3.32
C LEU A 57 -8.95 6.47 3.43
N GLY A 58 -8.37 7.62 3.80
CA GLY A 58 -9.06 8.90 3.88
C GLY A 58 -9.41 9.48 2.50
N ASN A 59 -8.55 9.27 1.51
CA ASN A 59 -8.78 9.72 0.13
C ASN A 59 -9.81 8.85 -0.60
N HIS A 60 -9.89 7.57 -0.24
CA HIS A 60 -10.89 6.66 -0.76
C HIS A 60 -12.08 6.64 0.20
N GLN A 61 -13.15 7.37 -0.12
CA GLN A 61 -14.40 7.37 0.65
C GLN A 61 -15.60 7.24 -0.28
N ALA A 62 -16.71 6.70 0.23
CA ALA A 62 -17.99 6.71 -0.48
C ALA A 62 -18.58 8.12 -0.55
N ASP A 63 -19.11 8.51 -1.70
CA ASP A 63 -20.01 9.64 -1.82
C ASP A 63 -21.47 9.25 -1.52
N ILE A 64 -22.38 10.22 -1.65
CA ILE A 64 -23.82 10.01 -1.41
C ILE A 64 -24.47 8.96 -2.34
N LEU A 65 -23.82 8.61 -3.45
CA LEU A 65 -24.27 7.61 -4.41
C LEU A 65 -23.59 6.25 -4.21
N GLY A 66 -22.76 6.11 -3.18
CA GLY A 66 -21.98 4.88 -2.94
C GLY A 66 -20.83 4.71 -3.93
N LEU A 67 -20.32 5.79 -4.53
CA LEU A 67 -19.19 5.77 -5.44
C LEU A 67 -17.92 6.28 -4.73
N CYS A 68 -16.77 5.73 -5.08
CA CYS A 68 -15.50 6.11 -4.49
C CYS A 68 -15.03 7.49 -5.00
N LEU A 69 -14.71 8.39 -4.07
CA LEU A 69 -14.19 9.73 -4.36
C LEU A 69 -12.70 9.74 -4.76
N GLY A 70 -11.93 8.73 -4.32
CA GLY A 70 -10.49 8.66 -4.54
C GLY A 70 -10.08 8.00 -5.86
N CYS A 71 -10.93 7.13 -6.41
CA CYS A 71 -10.64 6.46 -7.68
C CYS A 71 -10.84 7.43 -8.85
N ALA A 72 -9.90 7.42 -9.80
CA ALA A 72 -10.06 8.14 -11.06
C ALA A 72 -11.30 7.60 -11.81
N PRO A 73 -12.16 8.48 -12.35
CA PRO A 73 -13.25 8.05 -13.22
C PRO A 73 -12.71 7.30 -14.44
N THR A 74 -13.35 6.20 -14.81
CA THR A 74 -13.00 5.39 -15.98
C THR A 74 -14.09 5.50 -17.04
N TRP A 75 -13.68 5.32 -18.30
CA TRP A 75 -14.61 5.28 -19.42
C TRP A 75 -15.15 3.85 -19.58
N ILE A 76 -16.41 3.63 -19.23
CA ILE A 76 -17.09 2.34 -19.32
C ILE A 76 -18.42 2.57 -20.05
N ASP A 77 -18.71 1.75 -21.07
CA ASP A 77 -19.97 1.79 -21.84
C ASP A 77 -20.35 3.19 -22.37
N GLY A 78 -19.35 3.96 -22.80
CA GLY A 78 -19.57 5.29 -23.38
C GLY A 78 -19.84 6.40 -22.35
N ARG A 79 -19.54 6.17 -21.06
CA ARG A 79 -19.69 7.17 -19.99
C ARG A 79 -18.48 7.20 -19.07
N PHE A 80 -18.16 8.38 -18.55
CA PHE A 80 -17.26 8.51 -17.41
C PHE A 80 -18.02 8.11 -16.15
N THR A 81 -17.59 7.02 -15.52
CA THR A 81 -18.17 6.55 -14.27
C THR A 81 -17.09 6.40 -13.20
N ARG A 82 -17.48 6.56 -11.94
CA ARG A 82 -16.61 6.29 -10.80
C ARG A 82 -16.74 4.84 -10.37
N THR A 83 -15.69 4.31 -9.76
CA THR A 83 -15.70 2.98 -9.16
C THR A 83 -16.69 2.93 -8.00
N PRO A 84 -17.54 1.89 -7.89
CA PRO A 84 -18.38 1.67 -6.71
C PRO A 84 -17.54 1.54 -5.42
N TRP A 85 -18.17 1.83 -4.29
CA TRP A 85 -17.61 1.58 -2.97
C TRP A 85 -18.12 0.22 -2.41
N PRO A 86 -17.26 -0.60 -1.77
CA PRO A 86 -15.82 -0.42 -1.62
C PRO A 86 -15.10 -0.56 -2.96
N CYS A 87 -14.08 0.29 -3.18
CA CYS A 87 -13.26 0.20 -4.38
C CYS A 87 -12.10 -0.79 -4.18
N PRO A 88 -11.42 -1.24 -5.24
CA PRO A 88 -10.34 -2.22 -5.14
C PRO A 88 -9.22 -1.88 -4.15
N VAL A 89 -8.89 -0.59 -3.98
CA VAL A 89 -7.88 -0.14 -3.00
C VAL A 89 -8.31 -0.44 -1.56
N ILE A 90 -9.59 -0.28 -1.26
CA ILE A 90 -10.16 -0.49 0.07
C ILE A 90 -10.33 -1.97 0.34
N ASP A 91 -10.79 -2.73 -0.66
CA ASP A 91 -10.87 -4.18 -0.57
C ASP A 91 -9.48 -4.80 -0.32
N ALA A 92 -8.46 -4.33 -1.05
CA ALA A 92 -7.08 -4.76 -0.85
C ALA A 92 -6.58 -4.41 0.57
N ALA A 93 -6.72 -3.15 1.00
CA ALA A 93 -6.29 -2.73 2.33
C ALA A 93 -6.99 -3.53 3.44
N HIS A 94 -8.30 -3.75 3.35
CA HIS A 94 -9.05 -4.55 4.31
C HIS A 94 -8.61 -6.01 4.30
N THR A 95 -8.30 -6.58 3.14
CA THR A 95 -7.80 -7.95 3.01
C THR A 95 -6.45 -8.11 3.70
N TYR A 96 -5.49 -7.24 3.40
CA TYR A 96 -4.15 -7.28 4.01
C TYR A 96 -4.16 -7.01 5.51
N LEU A 97 -5.07 -6.15 6.01
CA LEU A 97 -5.22 -5.94 7.45
C LEU A 97 -5.85 -7.16 8.16
N LYS A 98 -6.68 -7.94 7.47
CA LYS A 98 -7.28 -9.16 8.02
C LYS A 98 -6.35 -10.37 7.97
N ASP A 99 -5.53 -10.43 6.93
CA ASP A 99 -4.61 -11.52 6.67
C ASP A 99 -3.27 -10.95 6.19
N PRO A 100 -2.44 -10.43 7.11
CA PRO A 100 -1.15 -9.82 6.75
C PRO A 100 -0.17 -10.84 6.13
N ASP A 101 -0.31 -12.12 6.49
CA ASP A 101 0.55 -13.20 5.99
C ASP A 101 0.28 -13.52 4.51
N SER A 102 -0.88 -13.11 3.98
CA SER A 102 -1.21 -13.27 2.55
C SER A 102 -0.24 -12.56 1.59
N ILE A 103 0.52 -11.57 2.08
CA ILE A 103 1.54 -10.85 1.31
C ILE A 103 2.80 -11.72 1.15
N TYR A 104 3.03 -12.67 2.06
CA TYR A 104 4.21 -13.53 2.11
C TYR A 104 3.83 -15.01 2.02
N PRO A 105 3.31 -15.49 0.88
CA PRO A 105 2.88 -16.89 0.75
C PRO A 105 4.00 -17.93 0.97
N ASP A 106 5.27 -17.50 1.01
CA ASP A 106 6.45 -18.37 1.05
C ASP A 106 7.20 -18.42 2.40
N LEU A 107 6.78 -17.65 3.43
CA LEU A 107 7.41 -17.69 4.76
C LEU A 107 6.91 -18.85 5.64
N GLY A 108 5.76 -19.45 5.31
CA GLY A 108 5.15 -20.56 6.07
C GLY A 108 5.79 -21.94 5.85
N GLN A 109 6.76 -22.08 4.94
CA GLN A 109 7.39 -23.37 4.61
C GLN A 109 8.82 -23.56 5.16
N ARG A 110 9.43 -22.53 5.77
CA ARG A 110 10.81 -22.60 6.27
C ARG A 110 10.94 -22.94 7.76
N SER A 111 9.83 -23.21 8.44
CA SER A 111 9.78 -23.47 9.90
C SER A 111 9.25 -24.86 10.25
N ARG A 112 9.59 -25.90 9.46
CA ARG A 112 9.44 -27.31 9.87
C ARG A 112 10.75 -28.07 9.73
#